data_AF-A0A533SNL3-F1
#
_entry.id   AF-A0A533SNL3-F1
#
_cell.length_a   1.000
_cell.length_b   1.000
_cell.length_c   1.000
_cell.angle_alpha   90.00
_cell.angle_beta   90.00
_cell.angle_gamma   90.00
#
_symmetry.space_group_name_H-M   'P 1'
#
loop_
_entity.id
_entity.type
_entity.pdbx_description
1 polymer ?
#
loop_
_entity_poly.entity_id
_entity_poly.type
_entity_poly.pdbx_seq_one_letter_code
_entity_poly.pdbx_strand_id
1 'polypeptide(L)'
;MSGCASRFKLIPTAHPAMSFSPTSSDRLLSIYLTLGQYPILSTRIYARLRKELFTRGIIQQPAFESEVREMAIHTQQEEGLVNSYGEEPAEIWDLRLNRVRDQLTALIFSQHLPFEIFEGIVSEVLKERGVNLREMLLSLNPELAPMELVFEQAMTIERMPIDQRGQFEARLQESKVVLIRSLISDSLRYINIAKQWYTIADLAEIRRRKIGAGRIGGKAAGMMLAYRILKESSDVTLRTCLSVPESYFIGSDEMYTFM
;
A
#
# COMPACT_ATOMS: atom_id res chain seq x y z
N MET A 1 -19.78 13.64 -59.56
CA MET A 1 -18.72 13.07 -58.69
C MET A 1 -18.73 13.88 -57.41
N SER A 2 -19.31 13.34 -56.35
CA SER A 2 -19.45 13.98 -55.03
C SER A 2 -19.25 12.93 -53.96
N GLY A 3 -18.64 13.34 -52.85
CA GLY A 3 -17.92 12.50 -51.92
C GLY A 3 -18.76 11.64 -50.98
N CYS A 4 -18.08 10.71 -50.34
CA CYS A 4 -18.61 9.96 -49.21
C CYS A 4 -17.56 9.96 -48.10
N ALA A 5 -17.77 10.85 -47.12
CA ALA A 5 -17.06 10.87 -45.86
C ALA A 5 -17.56 9.70 -45.00
N SER A 6 -16.67 8.75 -44.71
CA SER A 6 -16.95 7.67 -43.76
C SER A 6 -16.71 8.17 -42.33
N ARG A 7 -17.80 8.14 -41.58
CA ARG A 7 -18.03 8.66 -40.24
C ARG A 7 -17.27 7.82 -39.22
N PHE A 8 -16.32 8.44 -38.50
CA PHE A 8 -15.74 7.90 -37.27
C PHE A 8 -16.88 7.56 -36.30
N LYS A 9 -16.98 6.29 -35.93
CA LYS A 9 -17.91 5.83 -34.89
C LYS A 9 -17.46 6.37 -33.54
N LEU A 10 -18.43 7.00 -32.88
CA LEU A 10 -18.38 7.46 -31.50
C LEU A 10 -17.93 6.32 -30.57
N ILE A 11 -16.87 6.58 -29.80
CA ILE A 11 -16.53 5.81 -28.60
C ILE A 11 -17.54 6.22 -27.52
N PRO A 12 -18.25 5.29 -26.85
CA PRO A 12 -19.13 5.63 -25.76
C PRO A 12 -18.29 6.04 -24.54
N THR A 13 -18.63 7.20 -23.98
CA THR A 13 -18.21 7.67 -22.66
C THR A 13 -18.72 6.71 -21.59
N ALA A 14 -17.89 5.74 -21.22
CA ALA A 14 -18.01 5.03 -19.96
C ALA A 14 -16.81 5.45 -19.12
N HIS A 15 -17.06 6.26 -18.09
CA HIS A 15 -16.07 6.45 -17.03
C HIS A 15 -15.67 5.05 -16.52
N PRO A 16 -14.38 4.71 -16.46
CA PRO A 16 -13.99 3.47 -15.83
C PRO A 16 -14.41 3.58 -14.36
N ALA A 17 -15.41 2.79 -13.96
CA ALA A 17 -15.67 2.55 -12.55
C ALA A 17 -14.33 2.08 -11.95
N MET A 18 -13.74 2.89 -11.08
CA MET A 18 -12.45 2.61 -10.46
C MET A 18 -12.58 1.33 -9.65
N SER A 19 -12.20 0.20 -10.24
CA SER A 19 -12.15 -1.07 -9.55
C SER A 19 -10.85 -1.11 -8.74
N PHE A 20 -10.93 -0.66 -7.48
CA PHE A 20 -9.82 -0.78 -6.56
C PHE A 20 -9.69 -2.22 -6.09
N SER A 21 -8.55 -2.86 -6.35
CA SER A 21 -8.19 -4.05 -5.59
C SER A 21 -7.83 -3.61 -4.15
N PRO A 22 -8.16 -4.39 -3.10
CA PRO A 22 -7.79 -4.04 -1.73
C PRO A 22 -6.28 -3.77 -1.59
N THR A 23 -5.45 -4.46 -2.38
CA THR A 23 -4.00 -4.23 -2.45
C THR A 23 -3.59 -2.88 -3.05
N SER A 24 -4.31 -2.35 -4.05
CA SER A 24 -3.97 -1.05 -4.66
C SER A 24 -4.34 0.13 -3.76
N SER A 25 -5.42 0.01 -2.98
CA SER A 25 -5.81 1.05 -2.00
C SER A 25 -4.81 1.15 -0.86
N ASP A 26 -4.36 0.01 -0.32
CA ASP A 26 -3.32 -0.04 0.72
C ASP A 26 -2.00 0.59 0.23
N ARG A 27 -1.61 0.31 -1.02
CA ARG A 27 -0.41 0.90 -1.64
C ARG A 27 -0.55 2.41 -1.82
N LEU A 28 -1.70 2.88 -2.32
CA LEU A 28 -1.95 4.31 -2.49
C LEU A 28 -1.85 5.05 -1.17
N LEU A 29 -2.48 4.53 -0.12
CA LEU A 29 -2.42 5.09 1.23
C LEU A 29 -0.98 5.10 1.77
N SER A 30 -0.23 4.02 1.54
CA SER A 30 1.17 3.91 1.95
C SER A 30 2.06 4.94 1.24
N ILE A 31 1.83 5.21 -0.05
CA ILE A 31 2.51 6.28 -0.80
C ILE A 31 2.21 7.64 -0.17
N TYR A 32 0.94 7.97 0.08
CA TYR A 32 0.56 9.26 0.66
C TYR A 32 1.17 9.47 2.05
N LEU A 33 1.12 8.46 2.92
CA LEU A 33 1.64 8.57 4.28
C LEU A 33 3.16 8.60 4.32
N THR A 34 3.83 7.92 3.39
CA THR A 34 5.28 8.04 3.25
C THR A 34 5.65 9.43 2.77
N LEU A 35 5.05 9.92 1.68
CA LEU A 35 5.37 11.24 1.11
C LEU A 35 4.95 12.41 2.01
N GLY A 36 3.92 12.22 2.84
CA GLY A 36 3.51 13.18 3.87
C GLY A 36 4.59 13.44 4.94
N GLN A 37 5.48 12.48 5.17
CA GLN A 37 6.64 12.66 6.07
C GLN A 37 7.74 13.53 5.42
N TYR A 38 7.61 13.85 4.13
CA TYR A 38 8.61 14.53 3.33
C TYR A 38 8.03 15.70 2.54
N PRO A 39 7.38 16.70 3.17
CA PRO A 39 6.59 17.71 2.45
C PRO A 39 7.36 18.52 1.39
N ILE A 40 8.68 18.73 1.59
CA ILE A 40 9.53 19.44 0.64
C ILE A 40 10.15 18.49 -0.41
N LEU A 41 10.46 17.26 0.01
CA LEU A 41 11.10 16.26 -0.85
C LEU A 41 10.10 15.53 -1.73
N SER A 42 8.83 15.48 -1.32
CA SER A 42 7.72 14.84 -2.03
C SER A 42 7.62 15.36 -3.46
N THR A 43 7.76 16.67 -3.70
CA THR A 43 7.76 17.26 -5.04
C THR A 43 8.81 16.62 -5.96
N ARG A 44 10.02 16.38 -5.42
CA ARG A 44 11.10 15.74 -6.16
C ARG A 44 10.86 14.25 -6.34
N ILE A 45 10.33 13.58 -5.32
CA ILE A 45 9.98 12.16 -5.39
C ILE A 45 8.89 11.95 -6.44
N TYR A 46 7.82 12.75 -6.45
CA TYR A 46 6.77 12.70 -7.47
C TYR A 46 7.32 12.92 -8.88
N ALA A 47 8.26 13.85 -9.08
CA ALA A 47 8.91 14.04 -10.38
C ALA A 47 9.66 12.78 -10.84
N ARG A 48 10.33 12.06 -9.93
CA ARG A 48 11.00 10.79 -10.23
C ARG A 48 10.01 9.66 -10.50
N LEU A 49 8.92 9.57 -9.73
CA LEU A 49 7.84 8.61 -9.96
C LEU A 49 7.21 8.80 -11.35
N ARG A 50 6.90 10.05 -11.73
CA ARG A 50 6.39 10.37 -13.08
C ARG A 50 7.36 9.94 -14.18
N LYS A 51 8.66 10.23 -14.00
CA LYS A 51 9.69 9.81 -14.95
C LYS A 51 9.71 8.29 -15.10
N GLU A 52 9.56 7.55 -14.00
CA GLU A 52 9.51 6.08 -14.02
C GLU A 52 8.28 5.56 -14.78
N LEU A 53 7.09 6.16 -14.55
CA LEU A 53 5.86 5.83 -15.29
C LEU A 53 6.03 6.04 -16.80
N PHE A 54 6.64 7.15 -17.20
CA PHE A 54 6.89 7.47 -18.61
C PHE A 54 7.94 6.55 -19.24
N THR A 55 9.02 6.26 -18.50
CA THR A 55 10.12 5.42 -18.98
C THR A 55 9.65 3.98 -19.22
N ARG A 56 8.75 3.48 -18.36
CA ARG A 56 8.15 2.14 -18.51
C ARG A 56 7.00 2.10 -19.51
N GLY A 57 6.59 3.25 -20.07
CA GLY A 57 5.50 3.34 -21.03
C GLY A 57 4.12 3.06 -20.44
N ILE A 58 3.93 3.19 -19.12
CA ILE A 58 2.62 3.01 -18.47
C ILE A 58 1.63 4.07 -18.97
N ILE A 59 2.10 5.31 -19.09
CA ILE A 59 1.36 6.42 -19.68
C ILE A 59 2.34 7.32 -20.43
N GLN A 60 1.90 7.90 -21.54
CA GLN A 60 2.71 8.87 -22.29
C GLN A 60 2.56 10.27 -21.68
N GLN A 61 3.64 11.05 -21.69
CA GLN A 61 3.64 12.40 -21.11
C GLN A 61 2.51 13.32 -21.64
N PRO A 62 2.21 13.36 -22.96
CA PRO A 62 1.11 14.19 -23.46
C PRO A 62 -0.27 13.72 -22.97
N ALA A 63 -0.47 12.41 -22.89
CA ALA A 63 -1.72 11.83 -22.39
C ALA A 63 -1.91 12.13 -20.90
N PHE A 64 -0.84 11.98 -20.11
CA PHE A 64 -0.85 12.30 -18.69
C PHE A 64 -1.17 13.78 -18.43
N GLU A 65 -0.55 14.72 -19.13
CA GLU A 65 -0.85 16.15 -18.95
C GLU A 65 -2.27 16.52 -19.41
N SER A 66 -2.81 15.81 -20.41
CA SER A 66 -4.22 15.97 -20.79
C SER A 66 -5.16 15.51 -19.67
N GLU A 67 -4.88 14.35 -19.07
CA GLU A 67 -5.68 13.81 -17.97
C GLU A 67 -5.61 14.69 -16.71
N VAL A 68 -4.44 15.25 -16.41
CA VAL A 68 -4.28 16.24 -15.33
C VAL A 68 -5.16 17.47 -15.55
N ARG A 69 -5.23 17.99 -16.78
CA ARG A 69 -6.08 19.15 -17.10
C ARG A 69 -7.57 18.83 -16.96
N GLU A 70 -8.01 17.71 -17.52
CA GLU A 70 -9.41 17.27 -17.42
C GLU A 70 -9.82 17.06 -15.95
N MET A 71 -8.98 16.39 -15.16
CA MET A 71 -9.21 16.20 -13.73
C MET A 71 -9.20 17.53 -12.95
N ALA A 72 -8.30 18.46 -13.29
CA ALA A 72 -8.29 19.79 -12.66
C ALA A 72 -9.60 20.56 -12.93
N ILE A 73 -10.09 20.54 -14.17
CA ILE A 73 -11.39 21.13 -14.53
C ILE A 73 -12.53 20.46 -13.73
N HIS A 74 -12.50 19.14 -13.61
CA HIS A 74 -13.52 18.41 -12.85
C HIS A 74 -13.51 18.80 -11.36
N THR A 75 -12.36 18.79 -10.71
CA THR A 75 -12.25 19.17 -9.28
C THR A 75 -12.70 20.61 -9.02
N GLN A 76 -12.44 21.51 -9.97
CA GLN A 76 -12.89 22.90 -9.89
C GLN A 76 -14.43 22.99 -9.96
N GLN A 77 -15.07 22.20 -10.83
CA GLN A 77 -16.54 22.13 -10.90
C GLN A 77 -17.15 21.52 -9.64
N GLU A 78 -16.54 20.48 -9.07
CA GLU A 78 -16.97 19.88 -7.80
C GLU A 78 -16.86 20.86 -6.62
N GLU A 79 -15.89 21.77 -6.66
CA GLU A 79 -15.73 22.87 -5.71
C GLU A 79 -16.69 24.05 -5.98
N GLY A 80 -17.57 23.94 -6.98
CA GLY A 80 -18.65 24.88 -7.26
C GLY A 80 -18.29 26.04 -8.20
N LEU A 81 -17.11 25.99 -8.82
CA LEU A 81 -16.64 27.01 -9.77
C LEU A 81 -17.08 26.60 -11.19
N VAL A 82 -17.96 27.40 -11.80
CA VAL A 82 -18.67 27.03 -13.04
C VAL A 82 -17.94 27.55 -14.29
N ASN A 83 -17.14 28.62 -14.18
CA ASN A 83 -16.31 29.12 -15.28
C ASN A 83 -14.85 28.70 -15.17
N SER A 84 -14.48 27.62 -15.85
CA SER A 84 -13.15 27.00 -15.74
C SER A 84 -11.96 27.84 -16.17
N TYR A 85 -12.18 28.93 -16.91
CA TYR A 85 -11.12 29.75 -17.50
C TYR A 85 -10.97 31.15 -16.89
N GLY A 86 -11.77 31.51 -15.87
CA GLY A 86 -11.80 32.91 -15.40
C GLY A 86 -12.07 33.15 -13.91
N GLU A 87 -12.43 32.14 -13.13
CA GLU A 87 -12.73 32.32 -11.69
C GLU A 87 -11.50 32.13 -10.79
N GLU A 88 -10.49 31.37 -11.25
CA GLU A 88 -9.25 31.15 -10.50
C GLU A 88 -8.12 32.05 -11.01
N PRO A 89 -7.39 32.74 -10.11
CA PRO A 89 -6.12 33.37 -10.46
C PRO A 89 -5.13 32.33 -11.02
N ALA A 90 -4.26 32.76 -11.94
CA ALA A 90 -3.28 31.87 -12.58
C ALA A 90 -2.43 31.06 -11.57
N GLU A 91 -2.04 31.68 -10.45
CA GLU A 91 -1.27 31.04 -9.38
C GLU A 91 -2.05 29.90 -8.69
N ILE A 92 -3.36 30.07 -8.52
CA ILE A 92 -4.24 29.04 -7.92
C ILE A 92 -4.46 27.90 -8.90
N TRP A 93 -4.63 28.21 -10.18
CA TRP A 93 -4.74 27.20 -11.24
C TRP A 93 -3.46 26.34 -11.34
N ASP A 94 -2.28 26.98 -11.31
CA ASP A 94 -1.01 26.26 -11.31
C ASP A 94 -0.84 25.38 -10.05
N LEU A 95 -1.27 25.87 -8.89
CA LEU A 95 -1.30 25.08 -7.66
C LEU A 95 -2.24 23.87 -7.79
N ARG A 96 -3.44 24.05 -8.35
CA ARG A 96 -4.42 22.97 -8.60
C ARG A 96 -3.81 21.92 -9.52
N LEU A 97 -3.26 22.33 -10.67
CA LEU A 97 -2.60 21.43 -11.60
C LEU A 97 -1.48 20.63 -10.91
N ASN A 98 -0.67 21.26 -10.07
CA ASN A 98 0.39 20.56 -9.34
C ASN A 98 -0.16 19.51 -8.36
N ARG A 99 -1.21 19.84 -7.59
CA ARG A 99 -1.85 18.90 -6.67
C ARG A 99 -2.47 17.71 -7.40
N VAL A 100 -3.23 17.98 -8.45
CA VAL A 100 -3.87 16.95 -9.29
C VAL A 100 -2.80 16.07 -9.94
N ARG A 101 -1.70 16.67 -10.42
CA ARG A 101 -0.57 15.94 -10.99
C ARG A 101 0.04 14.96 -10.00
N ASP A 102 0.25 15.37 -8.75
CA ASP A 102 0.82 14.51 -7.72
C ASP A 102 -0.17 13.39 -7.31
N GLN A 103 -1.46 13.70 -7.20
CA GLN A 103 -2.52 12.71 -6.93
C GLN A 103 -2.63 11.65 -8.02
N LEU A 104 -2.71 12.07 -9.30
CA LEU A 104 -2.75 11.15 -10.43
C LEU A 104 -1.47 10.31 -10.53
N THR A 105 -0.31 10.90 -10.23
CA THR A 105 0.95 10.15 -10.15
C THR A 105 0.86 9.04 -9.12
N ALA A 106 0.43 9.35 -7.88
CA ALA A 106 0.29 8.36 -6.81
C ALA A 106 -0.69 7.24 -7.17
N LEU A 107 -1.82 7.60 -7.78
CA LEU A 107 -2.87 6.68 -8.19
C LEU A 107 -2.40 5.72 -9.29
N ILE A 108 -1.86 6.26 -10.39
CA ILE A 108 -1.37 5.44 -11.51
C ILE A 108 -0.23 4.54 -11.02
N PHE A 109 0.66 5.06 -10.17
CA PHE A 109 1.74 4.28 -9.61
C PHE A 109 1.24 3.12 -8.75
N SER A 110 0.27 3.35 -7.85
CA SER A 110 -0.24 2.30 -6.95
C SER A 110 -0.98 1.17 -7.69
N GLN A 111 -1.58 1.49 -8.84
CA GLN A 111 -2.31 0.54 -9.67
C GLN A 111 -1.40 -0.29 -10.58
N HIS A 112 -0.33 0.31 -11.12
CA HIS A 112 0.47 -0.31 -12.18
C HIS A 112 1.86 -0.79 -11.74
N LEU A 113 2.40 -0.28 -10.63
CA LEU A 113 3.76 -0.60 -10.21
C LEU A 113 3.82 -1.23 -8.80
N PRO A 114 4.73 -2.19 -8.59
CA PRO A 114 5.01 -2.74 -7.27
C PRO A 114 5.61 -1.69 -6.33
N PHE A 115 5.37 -1.84 -5.02
CA PHE A 115 5.73 -0.87 -3.99
C PHE A 115 7.26 -0.75 -3.81
N GLU A 116 7.99 -1.82 -4.11
CA GLU A 116 9.44 -1.91 -4.04
C GLU A 116 10.13 -0.88 -4.97
N ILE A 117 9.51 -0.53 -6.11
CA ILE A 117 10.04 0.52 -7.00
C ILE A 117 9.89 1.90 -6.36
N PHE A 118 8.76 2.15 -5.69
CA PHE A 118 8.54 3.40 -4.96
C PHE A 118 9.59 3.57 -3.87
N GLU A 119 9.86 2.53 -3.08
CA GLU A 119 10.89 2.55 -2.05
C GLU A 119 12.29 2.82 -2.63
N GLY A 120 12.63 2.20 -3.76
CA GLY A 120 13.88 2.44 -4.46
C GLY A 120 14.05 3.91 -4.82
N ILE A 121 13.02 4.52 -5.43
CA ILE A 121 13.03 5.93 -5.83
C ILE A 121 13.14 6.85 -4.61
N VAL A 122 12.36 6.59 -3.56
CA VAL A 122 12.42 7.35 -2.30
C VAL A 122 13.82 7.25 -1.69
N SER A 123 14.39 6.05 -1.64
CA SER A 123 15.73 5.78 -1.10
C SER A 123 16.80 6.57 -1.87
N GLU A 124 16.75 6.57 -3.20
CA GLU A 124 17.68 7.33 -4.03
C GLU A 124 17.59 8.84 -3.75
N VAL A 125 16.38 9.40 -3.74
CA VAL A 125 16.18 10.84 -3.48
C VAL A 125 16.65 11.24 -2.08
N LEU A 126 16.46 10.36 -1.08
CA LEU A 126 16.91 10.60 0.29
C LEU A 126 18.43 10.46 0.45
N LYS A 127 19.03 9.46 -0.19
CA LYS A 127 20.50 9.27 -0.21
C LYS A 127 21.22 10.49 -0.77
N GLU A 128 20.67 11.11 -1.81
CA GLU A 128 21.22 12.35 -2.38
C GLU A 128 21.23 13.53 -1.37
N ARG A 129 20.41 13.49 -0.32
CA ARG A 129 20.42 14.45 0.80
C ARG A 129 21.14 13.94 2.05
N GLY A 130 21.80 12.78 1.97
CA GLY A 130 22.45 12.15 3.13
C GLY A 130 21.48 11.54 4.14
N VAL A 131 20.20 11.40 3.81
CA VAL A 131 19.19 10.80 4.68
C VAL A 131 19.11 9.29 4.40
N ASN A 132 19.22 8.47 5.44
CA ASN A 132 19.10 7.03 5.33
C ASN A 132 17.63 6.60 5.52
N LEU A 133 16.96 6.22 4.42
CA LEU A 133 15.57 5.73 4.46
C LEU A 133 15.39 4.59 5.46
N ARG A 134 16.42 3.73 5.61
CA ARG A 134 16.37 2.59 6.53
C ARG A 134 16.25 3.06 7.97
N GLU A 135 17.00 4.08 8.38
CA GLU A 135 16.92 4.65 9.73
C GLU A 135 15.55 5.27 9.99
N MET A 136 14.95 5.91 8.99
CA MET A 136 13.59 6.44 9.14
C MET A 136 12.53 5.34 9.21
N LEU A 137 12.58 4.34 8.32
CA LEU A 137 11.67 3.19 8.37
C LEU A 137 11.70 2.54 9.76
N LEU A 138 12.88 2.49 10.39
CA LEU A 138 13.04 1.96 11.75
C LEU A 138 12.49 2.90 12.84
N SER A 139 12.36 4.19 12.56
CA SER A 139 11.78 5.16 13.49
C SER A 139 10.24 5.22 13.46
N LEU A 140 9.59 4.71 12.39
CA LEU A 140 8.13 4.74 12.22
C LEU A 140 7.39 4.10 13.41
N ASN A 141 6.32 4.75 13.88
CA ASN A 141 5.44 4.18 14.91
C ASN A 141 4.47 3.16 14.28
N PRO A 142 4.55 1.86 14.65
CA PRO A 142 3.76 0.82 14.00
C PRO A 142 2.25 0.94 14.27
N GLU A 143 1.82 1.52 15.39
CA GLU A 143 0.39 1.70 15.71
C GLU A 143 -0.29 2.77 14.85
N LEU A 144 0.48 3.68 14.24
CA LEU A 144 -0.02 4.78 13.40
C LEU A 144 0.27 4.57 11.91
N ALA A 145 1.07 3.56 11.57
CA ALA A 145 1.48 3.30 10.20
C ALA A 145 0.51 2.35 9.48
N PRO A 146 0.36 2.47 8.15
CA PRO A 146 -0.33 1.47 7.34
C PRO A 146 0.29 0.10 7.51
N MET A 147 -0.54 -0.94 7.40
CA MET A 147 -0.12 -2.32 7.56
C MET A 147 1.07 -2.69 6.68
N GLU A 148 1.10 -2.19 5.43
CA GLU A 148 2.23 -2.41 4.51
C GLU A 148 3.56 -1.91 5.08
N LEU A 149 3.59 -0.68 5.61
CA LEU A 149 4.81 -0.12 6.20
C LEU A 149 5.21 -0.84 7.49
N VAL A 150 4.24 -1.35 8.26
CA VAL A 150 4.52 -2.16 9.45
C VAL A 150 5.16 -3.49 9.05
N PHE A 151 4.68 -4.13 7.97
CA PHE A 151 5.31 -5.34 7.43
C PHE A 151 6.74 -5.07 6.99
N GLU A 152 6.97 -4.02 6.21
CA GLU A 152 8.30 -3.67 5.71
C GLU A 152 9.29 -3.33 6.84
N GLN A 153 8.86 -2.55 7.84
CA GLN A 153 9.66 -2.27 9.03
C GLN A 153 10.03 -3.58 9.75
N ALA A 154 9.05 -4.45 9.98
CA ALA A 154 9.27 -5.69 10.71
C ALA A 154 10.19 -6.66 9.95
N MET A 155 10.01 -6.82 8.63
CA MET A 155 10.90 -7.62 7.78
C MET A 155 12.32 -7.05 7.75
N THR A 156 12.45 -5.72 7.71
CA THR A 156 13.75 -5.06 7.74
C THR A 156 14.50 -5.36 9.03
N ILE A 157 13.83 -5.32 10.18
CA ILE A 157 14.41 -5.66 11.50
C ILE A 157 14.74 -7.16 11.57
N GLU A 158 13.85 -8.04 11.10
CA GLU A 158 14.05 -9.50 11.13
C GLU A 158 15.18 -9.97 10.19
N ARG A 159 15.57 -9.17 9.19
CA ARG A 159 16.73 -9.44 8.32
C ARG A 159 18.06 -8.87 8.85
N MET A 160 18.05 -8.10 9.95
CA MET A 160 19.29 -7.54 10.51
C MET A 160 20.15 -8.59 11.20
N PRO A 161 21.49 -8.40 11.22
CA PRO A 161 22.39 -9.16 12.10
C PRO A 161 21.98 -9.01 13.57
N ILE A 162 22.22 -10.06 14.37
CA ILE A 162 21.81 -10.14 15.78
C ILE A 162 22.34 -8.94 16.59
N ASP A 163 23.56 -8.50 16.31
CA ASP A 163 24.24 -7.40 17.00
C ASP A 163 23.53 -6.04 16.85
N GLN A 164 22.88 -5.82 15.70
CA GLN A 164 22.12 -4.59 15.42
C GLN A 164 20.63 -4.74 15.72
N ARG A 165 20.14 -5.98 15.86
CA ARG A 165 18.71 -6.26 16.13
C ARG A 165 18.32 -5.87 17.55
N GLY A 166 19.23 -6.00 18.52
CA GLY A 166 18.93 -5.80 19.95
C GLY A 166 18.24 -4.45 20.26
N GLN A 167 18.64 -3.37 19.59
CA GLN A 167 18.04 -2.04 19.78
C GLN A 167 16.62 -1.90 19.18
N PHE A 168 16.25 -2.77 18.24
CA PHE A 168 14.97 -2.75 17.54
C PHE A 168 14.02 -3.88 17.96
N GLU A 169 14.42 -4.73 18.91
CA GLU A 169 13.60 -5.87 19.34
C GLU A 169 12.24 -5.42 19.90
N ALA A 170 12.21 -4.36 20.71
CA ALA A 170 10.96 -3.77 21.20
C ALA A 170 10.05 -3.33 20.04
N ARG A 171 10.61 -2.69 19.02
CA ARG A 171 9.89 -2.23 17.83
C ARG A 171 9.37 -3.39 16.99
N LEU A 172 10.13 -4.47 16.87
CA LEU A 172 9.70 -5.69 16.21
C LEU A 172 8.52 -6.32 16.95
N GLN A 173 8.58 -6.38 18.28
CA GLN A 173 7.47 -6.89 19.10
C GLN A 173 6.21 -6.03 18.97
N GLU A 174 6.34 -4.70 18.99
CA GLU A 174 5.23 -3.77 18.71
C GLU A 174 4.62 -4.04 17.33
N SER A 175 5.45 -4.15 16.30
CA SER A 175 5.01 -4.46 14.93
C SER A 175 4.24 -5.78 14.87
N LYS A 176 4.75 -6.84 15.51
CA LYS A 176 4.04 -8.13 15.62
C LYS A 176 2.69 -7.98 16.29
N VAL A 177 2.60 -7.22 17.39
CA VAL A 177 1.35 -6.99 18.12
C VAL A 177 0.32 -6.29 17.22
N VAL A 178 0.73 -5.22 16.52
CA VAL A 178 -0.14 -4.47 15.59
C VAL A 178 -0.65 -5.39 14.47
N LEU A 179 0.25 -6.16 13.85
CA LEU A 179 -0.09 -7.07 12.75
C LEU A 179 -1.03 -8.18 13.22
N ILE A 180 -0.77 -8.82 14.36
CA ILE A 180 -1.65 -9.86 14.92
C ILE A 180 -3.03 -9.31 15.26
N ARG A 181 -3.09 -8.12 15.88
CA ARG A 181 -4.36 -7.46 16.23
C ARG A 181 -5.22 -7.18 15.01
N SER A 182 -4.58 -6.76 13.92
CA SER A 182 -5.27 -6.38 12.69
C SER A 182 -5.67 -7.58 11.83
N LEU A 183 -4.78 -8.58 11.69
CA LEU A 183 -5.02 -9.73 10.81
C LEU A 183 -5.79 -10.87 11.48
N ILE A 184 -5.53 -11.11 12.77
CA ILE A 184 -5.88 -12.37 13.41
C ILE A 184 -6.94 -12.20 14.51
N SER A 185 -6.61 -11.47 15.58
CA SER A 185 -7.44 -11.39 16.78
C SER A 185 -7.04 -10.20 17.65
N ASP A 186 -8.04 -9.50 18.20
CA ASP A 186 -7.87 -8.40 19.17
C ASP A 186 -7.81 -8.86 20.63
N SER A 187 -8.10 -10.13 20.92
CA SER A 187 -7.96 -10.70 22.27
C SER A 187 -6.52 -10.58 22.79
N LEU A 188 -6.34 -9.80 23.86
CA LEU A 188 -5.03 -9.59 24.51
C LEU A 188 -4.38 -10.92 24.96
N ARG A 189 -5.19 -11.89 25.43
CA ARG A 189 -4.70 -13.21 25.84
C ARG A 189 -4.10 -13.97 24.65
N TYR A 190 -4.75 -13.88 23.48
CA TYR A 190 -4.23 -14.50 22.25
C TYR A 190 -2.96 -13.78 21.79
N ILE A 191 -2.98 -12.45 21.69
CA ILE A 191 -1.85 -11.64 21.22
C ILE A 191 -0.58 -11.91 22.04
N ASN A 192 -0.71 -12.00 23.37
CA ASN A 192 0.43 -12.23 24.26
C ASN A 192 1.16 -13.54 24.00
N ILE A 193 0.43 -14.59 23.60
CA ILE A 193 1.01 -15.88 23.22
C ILE A 193 1.51 -15.77 21.77
N ALA A 194 0.65 -15.33 20.86
CA ALA A 194 0.91 -15.31 19.43
C ALA A 194 2.19 -14.54 19.03
N LYS A 195 2.49 -13.40 19.68
CA LYS A 195 3.69 -12.60 19.37
C LYS A 195 5.02 -13.34 19.61
N GLN A 196 5.01 -14.36 20.46
CA GLN A 196 6.18 -15.18 20.78
C GLN A 196 6.45 -16.26 19.72
N TRP A 197 5.41 -16.72 19.01
CA TRP A 197 5.49 -17.87 18.11
C TRP A 197 5.45 -17.50 16.62
N TYR A 198 4.75 -16.41 16.25
CA TYR A 198 4.68 -15.98 14.86
C TYR A 198 5.95 -15.23 14.42
N THR A 199 6.44 -15.60 13.24
CA THR A 199 7.41 -14.81 12.46
C THR A 199 6.67 -13.81 11.57
N ILE A 200 7.38 -12.80 11.04
CA ILE A 200 6.76 -11.85 10.12
C ILE A 200 6.36 -12.56 8.81
N ALA A 201 7.14 -13.57 8.40
CA ALA A 201 6.82 -14.42 7.26
C ALA A 201 5.48 -15.17 7.43
N ASP A 202 5.19 -15.71 8.62
CA ASP A 202 3.91 -16.38 8.89
C ASP A 202 2.74 -15.39 8.77
N LEU A 203 2.89 -14.18 9.32
CA LEU A 203 1.86 -13.13 9.26
C LEU A 203 1.63 -12.64 7.81
N ALA A 204 2.70 -12.54 7.02
CA ALA A 204 2.62 -12.20 5.61
C ALA A 204 1.89 -13.30 4.80
N GLU A 205 2.13 -14.58 5.12
CA GLU A 205 1.42 -15.70 4.49
C GLU A 205 -0.08 -15.68 4.83
N ILE A 206 -0.44 -15.39 6.09
CA ILE A 206 -1.84 -15.21 6.49
C ILE A 206 -2.48 -14.05 5.72
N ARG A 207 -1.80 -12.89 5.62
CA ARG A 207 -2.28 -11.74 4.82
C ARG A 207 -2.50 -12.11 3.36
N ARG A 208 -1.54 -12.82 2.74
CA ARG A 208 -1.63 -13.25 1.33
C ARG A 208 -2.82 -14.18 1.06
N ARG A 209 -3.18 -15.02 2.02
CA ARG A 209 -4.32 -15.97 1.92
C ARG A 209 -5.63 -15.42 2.48
N LYS A 210 -5.64 -14.19 2.99
CA LYS A 210 -6.83 -13.52 3.49
C LYS A 210 -7.59 -12.83 2.35
N ILE A 211 -8.88 -13.09 2.28
CA ILE A 211 -9.80 -12.51 1.32
C ILE A 211 -10.68 -11.53 2.08
N GLY A 212 -10.71 -10.28 1.62
CA GLY A 212 -11.55 -9.22 2.16
C GLY A 212 -11.03 -8.56 3.45
N ALA A 213 -11.79 -7.62 3.98
CA ALA A 213 -11.45 -6.80 5.15
C ALA A 213 -11.74 -7.53 6.48
N GLY A 214 -11.15 -7.03 7.58
CA GLY A 214 -11.32 -7.64 8.90
C GLY A 214 -10.38 -8.80 9.21
N ARG A 215 -10.69 -9.52 10.29
CA ARG A 215 -9.83 -10.55 10.92
C ARG A 215 -10.24 -11.96 10.48
N ILE A 216 -9.33 -12.92 10.55
CA ILE A 216 -9.62 -14.34 10.18
C ILE A 216 -10.51 -15.09 11.18
N GLY A 217 -10.72 -14.53 12.38
CA GLY A 217 -11.59 -15.11 13.42
C GLY A 217 -10.90 -16.13 14.35
N GLY A 218 -11.48 -16.33 15.54
CA GLY A 218 -10.84 -17.05 16.65
C GLY A 218 -10.55 -18.54 16.42
N LYS A 219 -11.34 -19.23 15.59
CA LYS A 219 -11.15 -20.67 15.29
C LYS A 219 -9.92 -20.87 14.40
N ALA A 220 -9.86 -20.13 13.30
CA ALA A 220 -8.71 -20.11 12.39
C ALA A 220 -7.46 -19.63 13.14
N ALA A 221 -7.58 -18.57 13.94
CA ALA A 221 -6.50 -18.06 14.79
C ALA A 221 -5.94 -19.12 15.74
N GLY A 222 -6.80 -19.86 16.44
CA GLY A 222 -6.39 -20.94 17.35
C GLY A 222 -5.72 -22.09 16.61
N MET A 223 -6.29 -22.51 15.48
CA MET A 223 -5.73 -23.58 14.65
C MET A 223 -4.33 -23.23 14.13
N MET A 224 -4.15 -22.02 13.58
CA MET A 224 -2.86 -21.57 13.04
C MET A 224 -1.80 -21.42 14.14
N LEU A 225 -2.17 -20.91 15.31
CA LEU A 225 -1.25 -20.78 16.44
C LEU A 225 -0.85 -22.16 16.97
N ALA A 226 -1.79 -23.08 17.15
CA ALA A 226 -1.51 -24.44 17.58
C ALA A 226 -0.57 -25.16 16.59
N TYR A 227 -0.83 -25.04 15.29
CA TYR A 227 0.05 -25.58 14.26
C TYR A 227 1.46 -24.99 14.33
N ARG A 228 1.58 -23.67 14.48
CA ARG A 228 2.90 -23.00 14.59
C ARG A 228 3.67 -23.48 15.82
N ILE A 229 3.01 -23.57 16.97
CA ILE A 229 3.59 -24.09 18.23
C ILE A 229 4.08 -25.53 18.03
N LEU A 230 3.25 -26.40 17.44
CA LEU A 230 3.59 -27.80 17.21
C LEU A 230 4.74 -27.92 16.20
N LYS A 231 4.75 -27.14 15.13
CA LYS A 231 5.82 -27.16 14.12
C LYS A 231 7.18 -26.82 14.72
N GLU A 232 7.22 -25.93 15.70
CA GLU A 232 8.46 -25.51 16.35
C GLU A 232 8.87 -26.45 17.51
N SER A 233 7.91 -26.89 18.32
CA SER A 233 8.16 -27.72 19.51
C SER A 233 8.23 -29.23 19.27
N SER A 234 7.81 -29.73 18.11
CA SER A 234 7.72 -31.17 17.84
C SER A 234 9.02 -31.78 17.26
N ASP A 235 9.26 -33.04 17.62
CA ASP A 235 10.31 -33.89 17.06
C ASP A 235 10.11 -34.14 15.56
N VAL A 236 11.20 -34.49 14.86
CA VAL A 236 11.21 -34.74 13.39
C VAL A 236 10.11 -35.70 12.95
N THR A 237 9.81 -36.73 13.74
CA THR A 237 8.76 -37.72 13.46
C THR A 237 7.36 -37.09 13.46
N LEU A 238 7.06 -36.24 14.43
CA LEU A 238 5.76 -35.55 14.55
C LEU A 238 5.59 -34.45 13.49
N ARG A 239 6.68 -33.77 13.12
CA ARG A 239 6.68 -32.79 12.02
C ARG A 239 6.25 -33.42 10.69
N THR A 240 6.62 -34.68 10.46
CA THR A 240 6.27 -35.41 9.23
C THR A 240 4.79 -35.77 9.17
N CYS A 241 4.12 -35.86 10.33
CA CYS A 241 2.68 -36.17 10.44
C CYS A 241 1.79 -34.92 10.50
N LEU A 242 2.38 -33.73 10.68
CA LEU A 242 1.66 -32.46 10.77
C LEU A 242 1.47 -31.85 9.37
N SER A 243 0.29 -32.03 8.77
CA SER A 243 -0.09 -31.31 7.56
C SER A 243 -1.25 -30.36 7.82
N VAL A 244 -1.07 -29.08 7.52
CA VAL A 244 -2.19 -28.14 7.38
C VAL A 244 -2.52 -28.02 5.90
N PRO A 245 -3.76 -28.31 5.48
CA PRO A 245 -4.17 -28.14 4.10
C PRO A 245 -4.10 -26.66 3.70
N GLU A 246 -3.83 -26.40 2.43
CA GLU A 246 -3.83 -25.03 1.93
C GLU A 246 -5.23 -24.42 2.13
N SER A 247 -5.29 -23.39 2.97
CA SER A 247 -6.55 -22.81 3.46
C SER A 247 -6.55 -21.31 3.19
N TYR A 248 -7.70 -20.78 2.75
CA TYR A 248 -7.94 -19.36 2.60
C TYR A 248 -8.79 -18.85 3.75
N PHE A 249 -8.57 -17.61 4.16
CA PHE A 249 -9.28 -16.99 5.27
C PHE A 249 -10.24 -15.94 4.73
N ILE A 250 -11.51 -15.99 5.13
CA ILE A 250 -12.47 -14.94 4.84
C ILE A 250 -12.42 -13.96 6.01
N GLY A 251 -12.20 -12.69 5.71
CA GLY A 251 -12.20 -11.64 6.70
C GLY A 251 -13.59 -11.44 7.32
N SER A 252 -13.63 -11.15 8.62
CA SER A 252 -14.88 -10.97 9.38
C SER A 252 -15.83 -9.95 8.76
N ASP A 253 -15.31 -8.92 8.11
CA ASP A 253 -16.10 -7.79 7.62
C ASP A 253 -16.89 -8.16 6.36
N GLU A 254 -16.37 -9.11 5.57
CA GLU A 254 -17.09 -9.69 4.43
C GLU A 254 -18.31 -10.50 4.88
N MET A 255 -18.20 -11.21 6.01
CA MET A 255 -19.33 -11.98 6.55
C MET A 255 -20.46 -11.05 6.98
N TYR A 256 -20.15 -9.88 7.55
CA TYR A 256 -21.15 -8.86 7.87
C TYR A 256 -21.76 -8.21 6.62
N THR A 257 -21.01 -8.10 5.54
CA THR A 257 -21.51 -7.55 4.27
C THR A 257 -22.43 -8.54 3.53
N PHE A 258 -22.22 -9.84 3.73
CA PHE A 258 -23.04 -10.90 3.14
C PHE A 258 -24.39 -11.12 3.86
N MET A 259 -24.44 -10.92 5.18
CA MET A 259 -25.65 -11.09 6.01
C MET A 259 -26.58 -9.88 5.91
#